data_AF-A0AAU6WQR8-F1
#
_entry.id   AF-A0AAU6WQR8-F1
#
_cell.length_a   1.000
_cell.length_b   1.000
_cell.length_c   1.000
_cell.angle_alpha   90.00
_cell.angle_beta   90.00
_cell.angle_gamma   90.00
#
_symmetry.space_group_name_H-M   'P 1'
#
loop_
_entity.id
_entity.type
_entity.pdbx_description
1 polymer ?
#
loop_
_entity_poly.entity_id
_entity_poly.type
_entity_poly.pdbx_seq_one_letter_code
_entity_poly.pdbx_strand_id
1 'polypeptide(L)'
;MKALTLCKIQSCIYLFIIIFSLQHFFFREFNYAFDGYEIMVSGIMGVSFISVLISVVILIRQGVVFINRKNIREIEMKYLVLNLVLYYGTLISSLCLSGEIRH
;
A
#
# COMPACT_ATOMS: atom_id res chain seq x y z
N MET A 1 -5.53 -18.41 -10.09
CA MET A 1 -4.23 -18.41 -9.40
C MET A 1 -3.47 -17.10 -9.59
N LYS A 2 -3.14 -16.66 -10.81
CA LYS A 2 -2.36 -15.42 -11.04
C LYS A 2 -2.95 -14.15 -10.39
N ALA A 3 -4.27 -13.95 -10.48
CA ALA A 3 -4.93 -12.77 -9.89
C ALA A 3 -4.88 -12.75 -8.35
N LEU A 4 -5.10 -13.90 -7.70
CA LEU A 4 -5.03 -14.01 -6.24
C LEU A 4 -3.60 -13.78 -5.72
N THR A 5 -2.58 -14.27 -6.43
CA THR A 5 -1.18 -14.02 -6.07
C THR A 5 -0.85 -12.53 -6.14
N LEU A 6 -1.32 -11.83 -7.19
CA LEU A 6 -1.20 -10.38 -7.29
C LEU A 6 -1.89 -9.68 -6.12
N CYS A 7 -3.11 -10.09 -5.76
CA CYS A 7 -3.80 -9.52 -4.60
C CYS A 7 -2.98 -9.65 -3.32
N LYS A 8 -2.39 -10.82 -3.06
CA LYS A 8 -1.59 -11.07 -1.86
C LYS A 8 -0.33 -10.21 -1.80
N ILE A 9 0.41 -10.11 -2.91
CA ILE A 9 1.61 -9.26 -2.98
C ILE A 9 1.25 -7.80 -2.75
N GLN A 10 0.19 -7.33 -3.38
CA GLN A 10 -0.33 -5.97 -3.22
C GLN A 10 -0.73 -5.69 -1.77
N SER A 11 -1.42 -6.62 -1.10
CA SER A 11 -1.73 -6.51 0.32
C SER A 11 -0.47 -6.39 1.20
N CYS A 12 0.57 -7.17 0.91
CA CYS A 12 1.83 -7.10 1.66
C CYS A 12 2.52 -5.74 1.50
N ILE A 13 2.56 -5.20 0.28
CA ILE A 13 3.13 -3.88 0.01
C ILE A 13 2.36 -2.79 0.77
N TYR A 14 1.02 -2.86 0.76
CA TYR A 14 0.19 -1.92 1.50
C TYR A 14 0.41 -1.98 3.00
N LEU A 15 0.39 -3.19 3.57
CA LEU A 15 0.65 -3.37 5.00
C LEU A 15 2.03 -2.85 5.38
N PHE A 16 3.05 -3.11 4.56
CA PHE A 16 4.39 -2.57 4.79
C PHE A 16 4.39 -1.04 4.85
N ILE A 17 3.76 -0.36 3.89
CA ILE A 17 3.69 1.11 3.87
C ILE A 17 2.93 1.65 5.09
N ILE A 18 1.80 1.04 5.43
CA ILE A 18 0.98 1.46 6.57
C ILE A 18 1.74 1.29 7.89
N ILE A 19 2.35 0.11 8.11
CA ILE A 19 3.13 -0.17 9.31
C ILE A 19 4.33 0.77 9.40
N PHE A 20 5.03 1.01 8.29
CA PHE A 20 6.14 1.96 8.25
C PHE A 20 5.69 3.37 8.60
N SER A 21 4.56 3.83 8.03
CA SER A 21 3.99 5.14 8.34
C SER A 21 3.62 5.30 9.81
N LEU A 22 3.02 4.27 10.42
CA LEU A 22 2.74 4.25 11.86
C LEU A 22 4.04 4.29 12.68
N GLN A 23 5.03 3.47 12.32
CA GLN A 23 6.33 3.45 13.00
C GLN A 23 7.03 4.81 12.90
N HIS A 24 7.01 5.44 11.73
CA HIS A 24 7.56 6.78 11.52
C HIS A 24 6.89 7.79 12.46
N PHE A 25 5.56 7.77 12.52
CA PHE A 25 4.79 8.70 13.34
C PHE A 25 5.07 8.53 14.84
N PHE A 26 5.05 7.29 15.37
CA PHE A 26 5.22 7.05 16.80
C PHE A 26 6.67 7.18 17.30
N PHE A 27 7.65 6.90 16.45
CA PHE A 27 9.07 6.91 16.83
C PHE A 27 9.85 8.03 16.15
N ARG A 28 9.16 9.10 15.75
CA ARG A 28 9.73 10.21 14.97
C ARG A 28 11.04 10.74 15.56
N GLU A 29 11.03 11.13 16.84
CA GLU A 29 12.20 11.71 17.50
C GLU A 29 13.40 10.76 17.55
N PHE A 30 13.14 9.48 17.83
CA PHE A 30 14.18 8.45 17.83
C PHE A 30 14.74 8.20 16.42
N ASN A 31 13.86 8.16 15.43
CA ASN A 31 14.25 7.86 14.05
C ASN A 31 15.05 9.00 13.41
N TYR A 32 14.73 10.28 13.69
CA TYR A 32 15.51 11.43 13.20
C TYR A 32 16.88 11.55 13.85
N ALA A 33 17.17 10.81 14.93
CA ALA A 33 18.53 10.70 15.46
C ALA A 33 19.43 9.81 14.59
N PHE A 34 18.87 9.08 13.62
CA PHE A 34 19.62 8.28 12.65
C PHE A 34 19.81 9.05 11.35
N ASP A 35 21.06 9.40 11.03
CA ASP A 35 21.42 10.26 9.88
C ASP A 35 20.93 9.74 8.52
N GLY A 36 20.76 8.42 8.37
CA GLY A 36 20.25 7.79 7.13
C GLY A 36 18.73 7.70 7.03
N TYR A 37 18.00 8.11 8.06
CA TYR A 37 16.56 7.86 8.15
C TYR A 37 15.75 8.66 7.13
N GLU A 38 16.16 9.90 6.86
CA GLU A 38 15.48 10.78 5.91
C GLU A 38 15.52 10.24 4.48
N ILE A 39 16.65 9.66 4.08
CA ILE A 39 16.80 8.95 2.80
C ILE A 39 15.86 7.75 2.74
N MET A 40 15.75 7.00 3.84
CA MET A 40 14.85 5.84 3.92
C MET A 40 13.38 6.25 3.80
N VAL A 41 12.96 7.31 4.50
CA VAL A 41 11.60 7.86 4.41
C VAL A 41 11.30 8.32 2.98
N SER A 42 12.22 9.05 2.34
CA SER A 42 12.07 9.49 0.95
C SER A 42 11.94 8.31 -0.03
N GLY A 43 12.76 7.27 0.14
CA GLY A 43 12.67 6.05 -0.65
C GLY A 43 11.32 5.35 -0.51
N ILE A 44 10.82 5.21 0.72
CA ILE A 44 9.53 4.58 1.00
C ILE A 44 8.38 5.44 0.49
N MET A 45 8.49 6.77 0.57
CA MET A 45 7.53 7.69 -0.02
C MET A 45 7.43 7.50 -1.53
N GLY A 46 8.56 7.40 -2.23
CA GLY A 46 8.61 7.07 -3.67
C GLY A 46 7.98 5.71 -4.01
N VAL A 47 8.30 4.66 -3.24
CA VAL A 47 7.67 3.34 -3.38
C VAL A 47 6.16 3.42 -3.17
N SER A 48 5.71 4.19 -2.17
CA SER A 48 4.30 4.34 -1.85
C SER A 48 3.54 5.05 -2.97
N PHE A 49 4.12 6.10 -3.56
CA PHE A 49 3.54 6.84 -4.67
C PHE A 49 3.37 5.95 -5.91
N ILE A 50 4.44 5.24 -6.28
CA ILE A 50 4.41 4.29 -7.40
C ILE A 50 3.39 3.18 -7.15
N SER A 51 3.35 2.65 -5.91
CA SER A 51 2.38 1.64 -5.50
C SER A 51 0.95 2.13 -5.68
N VAL A 52 0.61 3.34 -5.21
CA VAL A 52 -0.73 3.92 -5.36
C VAL A 52 -1.12 4.07 -6.83
N LEU A 53 -0.22 4.54 -7.70
CA LEU A 53 -0.51 4.68 -9.13
C LEU A 53 -0.78 3.33 -9.80
N ILE A 54 0.10 2.35 -9.59
CA ILE A 54 -0.03 1.02 -10.19
C ILE A 54 -1.27 0.29 -9.63
N SER A 55 -1.59 0.53 -8.37
CA SER A 55 -2.71 -0.10 -7.66
C SER A 55 -4.05 0.14 -8.31
N VAL A 56 -4.31 1.35 -8.80
CA VAL A 56 -5.58 1.70 -9.46
C VAL A 56 -5.80 0.81 -10.67
N VAL A 57 -4.78 0.71 -11.54
CA VAL A 57 -4.84 -0.13 -12.75
C VAL A 57 -5.04 -1.60 -12.39
N ILE A 58 -4.33 -2.09 -11.38
CA ILE A 58 -4.44 -3.49 -10.94
C ILE A 58 -5.82 -3.78 -10.35
N LEU A 59 -6.35 -2.91 -9.49
CA LEU A 59 -7.68 -3.08 -8.87
C LEU A 59 -8.79 -3.08 -9.92
N ILE A 60 -8.75 -2.16 -10.90
CA ILE A 60 -9.70 -2.13 -12.01
C ILE A 60 -9.64 -3.46 -12.78
N ARG A 61 -8.42 -3.90 -13.15
CA ARG A 61 -8.24 -5.16 -13.87
C ARG A 61 -8.77 -6.35 -13.08
N GLN A 62 -8.49 -6.42 -11.79
CA GLN A 62 -8.98 -7.48 -10.91
C GLN A 62 -10.51 -7.46 -10.80
N GLY A 63 -11.11 -6.27 -10.64
CA GLY A 63 -12.55 -6.09 -10.60
C GLY A 63 -13.23 -6.59 -11.88
N VAL A 64 -12.73 -6.19 -13.05
CA VAL A 64 -13.26 -6.65 -14.35
C VAL A 64 -13.14 -8.17 -14.50
N VAL A 65 -11.98 -8.74 -14.16
CA VAL A 65 -11.75 -10.19 -14.27
C VAL A 65 -12.63 -10.98 -13.32
N PHE A 66 -12.88 -10.47 -12.11
CA PHE A 66 -13.71 -11.14 -11.12
C PHE A 66 -15.19 -11.05 -11.49
N ILE A 67 -15.70 -9.86 -11.87
CA ILE A 67 -17.11 -9.69 -12.28
C ILE A 67 -17.47 -10.58 -13.48
N ASN A 68 -16.57 -10.71 -14.46
CA ASN A 68 -16.83 -11.51 -15.66
C ASN A 68 -16.65 -13.03 -15.44
N ARG A 69 -16.23 -13.48 -14.26
CA ARG A 69 -16.11 -14.91 -13.95
C ARG A 69 -17.45 -15.48 -13.51
N LYS A 70 -17.88 -16.53 -14.22
CA LYS A 70 -19.13 -17.27 -13.93
C LYS A 70 -19.16 -17.92 -12.54
N ASN A 71 -17.99 -18.25 -11.97
CA ASN A 71 -17.84 -18.82 -10.63
C ASN A 71 -16.74 -18.06 -9.87
N ILE A 72 -17.15 -17.01 -9.15
CA ILE A 72 -16.26 -16.28 -8.25
C ILE A 72 -16.12 -17.07 -6.96
N ARG A 73 -14.88 -17.34 -6.54
CA ARG A 73 -14.63 -17.93 -5.22
C ARG A 73 -14.75 -16.84 -4.17
N GLU A 74 -15.47 -17.12 -3.08
CA GLU A 74 -15.66 -16.19 -1.96
C GLU A 74 -14.34 -15.61 -1.41
N ILE A 75 -13.27 -16.44 -1.41
CA ILE A 75 -11.92 -16.03 -1.02
C ILE A 75 -11.37 -14.92 -1.93
N GLU A 76 -11.61 -14.97 -3.25
CA GLU A 76 -11.14 -13.94 -4.19
C GLU A 76 -11.81 -12.58 -3.91
N MET A 77 -13.10 -12.57 -3.57
CA MET A 77 -13.81 -11.34 -3.18
C MET A 77 -13.30 -10.76 -1.86
N LYS A 78 -13.05 -11.60 -0.84
CA LYS A 78 -12.49 -11.14 0.44
C LYS A 78 -11.16 -10.43 0.24
N TYR A 79 -10.27 -10.96 -0.60
CA TYR A 79 -9.00 -10.32 -0.91
C TYR A 79 -9.15 -9.03 -1.73
N LEU A 80 -10.12 -8.95 -2.65
CA LEU A 80 -10.38 -7.72 -3.39
C LEU A 80 -10.84 -6.60 -2.46
N VAL A 81 -11.80 -6.89 -1.57
CA VAL A 81 -12.29 -5.94 -0.57
C VAL A 81 -11.17 -5.52 0.38
N LEU A 82 -10.37 -6.47 0.88
CA LEU A 82 -9.22 -6.17 1.72
C LEU A 82 -8.22 -5.24 1.01
N ASN A 83 -7.90 -5.49 -0.26
CA ASN A 83 -7.01 -4.61 -1.02
C ASN A 83 -7.58 -3.21 -1.25
N LEU A 84 -8.89 -3.08 -1.42
CA LEU A 84 -9.56 -1.77 -1.49
C LEU A 84 -9.38 -0.99 -0.18
N VAL A 85 -9.63 -1.64 0.97
CA VAL A 85 -9.43 -1.00 2.29
C VAL A 85 -7.98 -0.62 2.50
N LEU A 86 -7.05 -1.54 2.23
CA LEU A 86 -5.62 -1.31 2.38
C LEU A 86 -5.08 -0.26 1.41
N TYR A 87 -5.65 -0.14 0.22
CA TYR A 87 -5.32 0.90 -0.74
C TYR A 87 -5.62 2.29 -0.16
N TYR A 88 -6.81 2.51 0.40
CA TYR A 88 -7.14 3.79 1.04
C TYR A 88 -6.27 4.06 2.27
N GLY A 89 -5.98 3.02 3.08
CA GLY A 89 -5.03 3.14 4.19
C GLY A 89 -3.65 3.57 3.72
N THR A 90 -3.15 2.95 2.65
CA THR A 90 -1.86 3.30 2.02
C THR A 90 -1.88 4.74 1.51
N LEU A 91 -2.97 5.18 0.88
CA LEU A 91 -3.10 6.54 0.36
C LEU A 91 -3.04 7.57 1.49
N ILE A 92 -3.74 7.34 2.61
CA ILE A 92 -3.67 8.19 3.80
C ILE A 92 -2.25 8.18 4.39
N SER A 93 -1.65 7.01 4.56
CA SER A 93 -0.27 6.88 5.06
C SER A 93 0.75 7.61 4.18
N SER A 94 0.61 7.53 2.87
CA SER A 94 1.45 8.26 1.90
C SER A 94 1.28 9.76 2.04
N LEU A 95 0.05 10.26 2.18
CA LEU A 95 -0.22 11.68 2.41
C LEU A 95 0.39 12.16 3.72
N CYS A 96 0.23 11.39 4.81
CA CYS A 96 0.82 11.71 6.11
C CYS A 96 2.35 11.77 6.03
N LEU A 97 2.99 10.77 5.40
CA LEU A 97 4.44 10.77 5.20
C LEU A 97 4.90 11.96 4.35
N SER A 98 4.14 12.34 3.31
CA SER A 98 4.52 13.46 2.44
C SER A 98 4.54 14.81 3.14
N GLY A 99 3.67 15.02 4.13
CA GLY A 99 3.63 16.26 4.91
C GLY A 99 4.74 16.39 5.95
N GLU A 100 5.45 15.29 6.24
CA GLU A 100 6.46 15.23 7.30
C GLU A 100 7.90 15.26 6.78
N ILE A 101 8.10 15.17 5.46
CA ILE A 101 9.42 15.38 4.84
C ILE A 101 9.78 16.86 5.02
N ARG A 102 10.88 17.12 5.73
CA ARG A 102 11.43 18.48 5.84
C ARG A 102 11.96 18.86 4.46
N HIS A 103 11.35 19.88 3.85
CA HIS A 103 11.82 20.48 2.60
C HIS A 103 13.08 21.32 2.83
#